data_AF-D3DG51-F1
#
_entry.id   AF-D3DG51-F1
#
_cell.length_a   1.000
_cell.length_b   1.000
_cell.length_c   1.000
_cell.angle_alpha   90.00
_cell.angle_beta   90.00
_cell.angle_gamma   90.00
#
_symmetry.space_group_name_H-M   'P 1'
#
loop_
_entity.id
_entity.type
_entity.pdbx_description
1 polymer ?
#
loop_
_entity_poly.entity_id
_entity_poly.type
_entity_poly.pdbx_seq_one_letter_code
_entity_poly.pdbx_strand_id
1 'polypeptide(L)'
;MKRILRSLSENACLLNIYELNHITLEFLLSKPKLLSYFWDFEEAERFLKEISKRHASLTALLVSVSLYEYGYRMYMDGEVIYEEGFDTEALFFEIYVIKSFMELNFLKPEDYISEHEKIKVLKSDEKSTIIYFCPACWSIVSQKDITCPNCGYDLTEFHNMPYEYKLLMGLEHPVVEMRMNVIHTVGVKDLKEAMPQLEYMINRESNPMLLMAVVDALAKMSHPEALELLRKLAHHTYPIIRSRAKYALEKRLTGGRRSPAV
;
A
#
# COMPACT_ATOMS: atom_id res chain seq x y z
N MET A 1 -1.01 -16.07 -19.58
CA MET A 1 -1.83 -17.08 -18.88
C MET A 1 -1.14 -18.43 -18.71
N LYS A 2 -0.80 -19.18 -19.77
CA LYS A 2 -0.19 -20.53 -19.63
C LYS A 2 1.01 -20.61 -18.68
N ARG A 3 1.87 -19.57 -18.64
CA ARG A 3 2.99 -19.47 -17.69
C ARG A 3 2.55 -19.22 -16.24
N ILE A 4 1.49 -18.43 -16.04
CA ILE A 4 0.91 -18.16 -14.70
C ILE A 4 0.20 -19.41 -14.20
N LEU A 5 -0.66 -20.03 -15.02
CA LEU A 5 -1.35 -21.28 -14.69
C LEU A 5 -0.35 -22.40 -14.40
N ARG A 6 0.71 -22.54 -15.20
CA ARG A 6 1.81 -23.46 -14.91
C ARG A 6 2.50 -23.15 -13.58
N SER A 7 2.76 -21.87 -13.29
CA SER A 7 3.34 -21.45 -12.01
C SER A 7 2.43 -21.72 -10.82
N LEU A 8 1.10 -21.55 -10.98
CA LEU A 8 0.06 -21.83 -9.99
C LEU A 8 -0.13 -23.34 -9.77
N SER A 9 0.09 -24.16 -10.82
CA SER A 9 0.02 -25.63 -10.70
C SER A 9 1.27 -26.26 -10.08
N GLU A 10 2.42 -25.60 -10.21
CA GLU A 10 3.71 -26.11 -9.72
C GLU A 10 4.05 -25.61 -8.30
N ASN A 11 3.44 -24.49 -7.84
CA ASN A 11 3.76 -23.88 -6.55
C ASN A 11 2.49 -23.59 -5.74
N ALA A 12 2.59 -23.70 -4.40
CA ALA A 12 1.56 -23.17 -3.52
C ALA A 12 1.53 -21.64 -3.65
N CYS A 13 0.40 -21.06 -4.05
CA CYS A 13 0.23 -19.63 -4.21
C CYS A 13 -0.98 -19.14 -3.41
N LEU A 14 -0.82 -17.99 -2.75
CA LEU A 14 -1.95 -17.25 -2.20
C LEU A 14 -2.65 -16.53 -3.37
N LEU A 15 -3.93 -16.82 -3.59
CA LEU A 15 -4.74 -16.14 -4.60
C LEU A 15 -5.75 -15.23 -3.89
N ASN A 16 -5.58 -13.93 -4.03
CA ASN A 16 -6.58 -12.95 -3.62
C ASN A 16 -7.37 -12.52 -4.85
N ILE A 17 -8.69 -12.76 -4.84
CA ILE A 17 -9.59 -12.33 -5.90
C ILE A 17 -10.28 -11.06 -5.41
N TYR A 18 -10.19 -10.01 -6.23
CA TYR A 18 -10.88 -8.74 -6.01
C TYR A 18 -11.83 -8.52 -7.18
N GLU A 19 -13.05 -8.11 -6.87
CA GLU A 19 -14.01 -7.67 -7.88
C GLU A 19 -13.91 -6.15 -8.00
N LEU A 20 -13.68 -5.67 -9.21
CA LEU A 20 -13.71 -4.24 -9.55
C LEU A 20 -14.77 -4.04 -10.61
N ASN A 21 -15.47 -2.91 -10.56
CA ASN A 21 -16.38 -2.55 -11.63
C ASN A 21 -15.62 -2.47 -12.97
N HIS A 22 -16.24 -3.00 -14.02
CA HIS A 22 -15.71 -3.04 -15.38
C HIS A 22 -15.16 -1.69 -15.85
N ILE A 23 -15.91 -0.61 -15.64
CA ILE A 23 -15.55 0.75 -16.09
C ILE A 23 -14.30 1.24 -15.36
N THR A 24 -14.21 0.99 -14.05
CA THR A 24 -13.02 1.30 -13.24
C THR A 24 -11.79 0.54 -13.74
N LEU A 25 -11.95 -0.76 -14.00
CA LEU A 25 -10.87 -1.63 -14.45
C LEU A 25 -10.34 -1.19 -15.82
N GLU A 26 -11.24 -0.94 -16.78
CA GLU A 26 -10.87 -0.44 -18.11
C GLU A 26 -10.14 0.91 -18.02
N PHE A 27 -10.64 1.83 -17.19
CA PHE A 27 -9.98 3.12 -16.99
C PHE A 27 -8.56 2.96 -16.46
N LEU A 28 -8.37 2.16 -15.41
CA LEU A 28 -7.04 1.93 -14.80
C LEU A 28 -6.08 1.25 -15.79
N LEU A 29 -6.57 0.33 -16.62
CA LEU A 29 -5.77 -0.34 -17.65
C LEU A 29 -5.47 0.55 -18.87
N SER A 30 -6.22 1.63 -19.05
CA SER A 30 -6.04 2.63 -20.11
C SER A 30 -4.87 3.60 -19.87
N LYS A 31 -3.99 3.30 -18.90
CA LYS A 31 -2.80 4.10 -18.55
C LYS A 31 -3.15 5.58 -18.28
N PRO A 32 -4.00 5.84 -17.28
CA PRO A 32 -4.47 7.18 -16.99
C PRO A 32 -3.32 8.12 -16.62
N LYS A 33 -3.43 9.37 -17.07
CA LYS A 33 -2.46 10.43 -16.75
C LYS A 33 -3.01 11.31 -15.64
N LEU A 34 -2.22 11.48 -14.58
CA LEU A 34 -2.50 12.47 -13.54
C LEU A 34 -2.41 13.87 -14.17
N LEU A 35 -3.50 14.61 -14.10
CA LEU A 35 -3.62 15.96 -14.67
C LEU A 35 -3.45 17.04 -13.62
N SER A 36 -4.08 16.87 -12.45
CA SER A 36 -4.01 17.84 -11.34
C SER A 36 -4.37 17.17 -10.02
N TYR A 37 -4.16 17.88 -8.91
CA TYR A 37 -4.61 17.50 -7.57
C TYR A 37 -5.09 18.71 -6.77
N PHE A 38 -5.99 18.48 -5.81
CA PHE A 38 -6.66 19.52 -5.01
C PHE A 38 -6.80 19.09 -3.55
N TRP A 39 -6.88 20.07 -2.67
CA TRP A 39 -7.19 19.90 -1.24
C TRP A 39 -8.66 20.13 -0.91
N ASP A 40 -9.38 20.73 -1.85
CA ASP A 40 -10.77 21.12 -1.70
C ASP A 40 -11.62 20.42 -2.77
N PHE A 41 -12.74 19.86 -2.32
CA PHE A 41 -13.64 19.11 -3.19
C PHE A 41 -14.33 20.02 -4.21
N GLU A 42 -14.76 21.23 -3.82
CA GLU A 42 -15.46 22.14 -4.72
C GLU A 42 -14.54 22.65 -5.84
N GLU A 43 -13.27 22.93 -5.52
CA GLU A 43 -12.24 23.27 -6.51
C GLU A 43 -12.00 22.11 -7.49
N ALA A 44 -11.85 20.88 -6.98
CA ALA A 44 -11.67 19.70 -7.80
C ALA A 44 -12.87 19.49 -8.75
N GLU A 45 -14.09 19.60 -8.21
CA GLU A 45 -15.33 19.42 -8.96
C GLU A 45 -15.51 20.50 -10.03
N ARG A 46 -15.21 21.76 -9.71
CA ARG A 46 -15.25 22.87 -10.66
C ARG A 46 -14.27 22.64 -11.81
N PHE A 47 -13.04 22.24 -11.50
CA PHE A 47 -12.02 21.95 -12.51
C PHE A 47 -12.41 20.76 -13.40
N LEU A 48 -13.02 19.71 -12.84
CA LEU A 48 -13.57 18.60 -13.63
C LEU A 48 -14.66 19.06 -14.60
N LYS A 49 -15.64 19.84 -14.10
CA LYS A 49 -16.72 20.39 -14.92
C LYS A 49 -16.16 21.25 -16.07
N GLU A 50 -15.08 21.98 -15.85
CA GLU A 50 -14.40 22.74 -16.92
C GLU A 50 -13.74 21.85 -17.97
N ILE A 51 -13.07 20.76 -17.55
CA ILE A 51 -12.45 19.81 -18.49
C ILE A 51 -13.51 19.12 -19.33
N SER A 52 -14.57 18.60 -18.71
CA SER A 52 -15.65 17.91 -19.43
C SER A 52 -16.32 18.82 -20.47
N LYS A 53 -16.49 20.12 -20.17
CA LYS A 53 -17.02 21.11 -21.12
C LYS A 53 -16.08 21.37 -22.30
N ARG A 54 -14.77 21.42 -22.07
CA ARG A 54 -13.77 21.76 -23.09
C ARG A 54 -13.36 20.57 -23.95
N HIS A 55 -13.47 19.36 -23.42
CA HIS A 55 -12.95 18.15 -24.03
C HIS A 55 -13.96 17.00 -23.93
N ALA A 56 -15.01 17.05 -24.75
CA ALA A 56 -16.08 16.05 -24.80
C ALA A 56 -15.60 14.61 -25.09
N SER A 57 -14.36 14.41 -25.53
CA SER A 57 -13.79 13.09 -25.79
C SER A 57 -12.87 12.57 -24.67
N LEU A 58 -12.69 13.31 -23.57
CA LEU A 58 -11.84 12.90 -22.45
C LEU A 58 -12.68 12.38 -21.29
N THR A 59 -12.42 11.16 -20.85
CA THR A 59 -12.97 10.63 -19.61
C THR A 59 -12.06 10.98 -18.44
N ALA A 60 -12.65 11.44 -17.34
CA ALA A 60 -11.91 11.83 -16.15
C ALA A 60 -12.30 10.95 -14.95
N LEU A 61 -11.30 10.59 -14.13
CA LEU A 61 -11.48 9.93 -12.85
C LEU A 61 -11.01 10.88 -11.75
N LEU A 62 -11.91 11.18 -10.82
CA LEU A 62 -11.58 11.85 -9.57
C LEU A 62 -11.30 10.77 -8.51
N VAL A 63 -10.05 10.63 -8.14
CA VAL A 63 -9.66 9.80 -7.01
C VAL A 63 -9.75 10.64 -5.75
N SER A 64 -10.50 10.16 -4.76
CA SER A 64 -10.67 10.84 -3.47
C SER A 64 -9.91 10.05 -2.42
N VAL A 65 -8.90 10.68 -1.85
CA VAL A 65 -7.98 10.03 -0.92
C VAL A 65 -8.19 10.65 0.46
N SER A 66 -8.60 9.83 1.42
CA SER A 66 -8.56 10.19 2.83
C SER A 66 -7.29 9.62 3.48
N LEU A 67 -7.02 10.02 4.73
CA LEU A 67 -5.90 9.47 5.50
C LEU A 67 -6.18 8.06 6.04
N TYR A 68 -7.40 7.55 5.90
CA TYR A 68 -7.82 6.28 6.51
C TYR A 68 -8.52 5.36 5.51
N GLU A 69 -9.19 5.96 4.53
CA GLU A 69 -10.04 5.29 3.55
C GLU A 69 -9.69 5.80 2.15
N TYR A 70 -9.96 4.96 1.17
CA TYR A 70 -9.71 5.25 -0.22
C TYR A 70 -11.04 5.19 -0.97
N GLY A 71 -11.35 6.28 -1.66
CA GLY A 71 -12.56 6.38 -2.48
C GLY A 71 -12.22 6.86 -3.89
N TYR A 72 -13.16 6.69 -4.80
CA TYR A 72 -13.00 7.17 -6.16
C TYR A 72 -14.34 7.40 -6.83
N ARG A 73 -14.39 8.44 -7.66
CA ARG A 73 -15.58 8.90 -8.37
C ARG A 73 -15.22 9.12 -9.83
N MET A 74 -15.96 8.48 -10.73
CA MET A 74 -15.73 8.56 -12.18
C MET A 74 -16.71 9.53 -12.81
N TYR A 75 -16.20 10.33 -13.75
CA TYR A 75 -16.97 11.32 -14.47
C TYR A 75 -16.91 11.05 -15.98
N MET A 76 -18.08 11.09 -16.62
CA MET A 76 -18.22 11.00 -18.07
C MET A 76 -19.27 12.01 -18.53
N ASP A 77 -18.92 12.82 -19.53
CA ASP A 77 -19.80 13.85 -20.10
C ASP A 77 -20.41 14.83 -19.08
N GLY A 78 -19.70 15.09 -17.98
CA GLY A 78 -20.13 16.00 -16.92
C GLY A 78 -20.98 15.35 -15.83
N GLU A 79 -21.30 14.06 -15.97
CA GLU A 79 -22.08 13.28 -15.00
C GLU A 79 -21.20 12.29 -14.23
N VAL A 80 -21.59 11.99 -12.98
CA VAL A 80 -20.96 10.93 -12.19
C VAL A 80 -21.52 9.59 -12.64
N ILE A 81 -20.63 8.70 -13.12
CA ILE A 81 -21.04 7.38 -13.62
C ILE A 81 -20.70 6.24 -12.66
N TYR A 82 -19.82 6.49 -11.70
CA TYR A 82 -19.42 5.52 -10.69
C TYR A 82 -18.88 6.21 -9.45
N GLU A 83 -19.17 5.63 -8.28
CA GLU A 83 -18.68 6.09 -6.98
C GLU A 83 -18.50 4.89 -6.04
N GLU A 84 -17.39 4.87 -5.29
CA GLU A 84 -17.15 3.90 -4.22
C GLU A 84 -16.25 4.51 -3.12
N GLY A 85 -16.50 4.15 -1.86
CA GLY A 85 -15.65 4.53 -0.71
C GLY A 85 -15.85 5.96 -0.18
N PHE A 86 -17.08 6.49 -0.21
CA PHE A 86 -17.41 7.89 0.13
C PHE A 86 -18.11 8.10 1.48
N ASP A 87 -17.78 7.31 2.50
CA ASP A 87 -18.42 7.46 3.81
C ASP A 87 -17.78 8.56 4.67
N THR A 88 -16.57 9.05 4.33
CA THR A 88 -15.81 10.05 5.09
C THR A 88 -15.26 11.21 4.24
N GLU A 89 -14.95 12.36 4.86
CA GLU A 89 -14.35 13.51 4.18
C GLU A 89 -12.95 13.19 3.62
N ALA A 90 -12.84 13.12 2.29
CA ALA A 90 -11.57 13.04 1.62
C ALA A 90 -10.82 14.38 1.75
N LEU A 91 -9.52 14.30 2.03
CA LEU A 91 -8.65 15.47 2.23
C LEU A 91 -7.84 15.81 1.00
N PHE A 92 -7.82 14.90 0.03
CA PHE A 92 -7.00 15.03 -1.16
C PHE A 92 -7.70 14.43 -2.36
N PHE A 93 -7.65 15.16 -3.47
CA PHE A 93 -8.37 14.83 -4.68
C PHE A 93 -7.39 14.80 -5.84
N GLU A 94 -7.31 13.70 -6.57
CA GLU A 94 -6.48 13.58 -7.76
C GLU A 94 -7.33 13.37 -9.00
N ILE A 95 -7.00 14.10 -10.07
CA ILE A 95 -7.73 14.02 -11.33
C ILE A 95 -6.87 13.32 -12.36
N TYR A 96 -7.41 12.24 -12.89
CA TYR A 96 -6.82 11.45 -13.94
C TYR A 96 -7.63 11.58 -15.22
N VAL A 97 -6.96 11.57 -16.37
CA VAL A 97 -7.63 11.59 -17.69
C VAL A 97 -7.09 10.51 -18.61
N ILE A 98 -7.98 9.98 -19.46
CA ILE A 98 -7.65 9.07 -20.56
C ILE A 98 -8.19 9.63 -21.88
N LYS A 99 -7.56 9.24 -22.98
CA LYS A 99 -8.02 9.61 -24.34
C LYS A 99 -9.00 8.62 -24.95
N SER A 100 -8.93 7.36 -24.53
CA SER A 100 -9.75 6.26 -25.01
C SER A 100 -9.66 5.12 -24.01
N PHE A 101 -10.76 4.39 -23.83
CA PHE A 101 -10.74 3.16 -23.06
C PHE A 101 -9.96 2.07 -23.80
N MET A 102 -9.26 1.24 -23.04
CA MET A 102 -8.75 -0.04 -23.47
C MET A 102 -9.87 -1.06 -23.34
N GLU A 103 -10.35 -1.59 -24.47
CA GLU A 103 -11.30 -2.70 -24.46
C GLU A 103 -10.66 -3.92 -23.80
N LEU A 104 -11.33 -4.45 -22.77
CA LEU A 104 -10.90 -5.67 -22.13
C LEU A 104 -11.58 -6.88 -22.75
N ASN A 105 -10.75 -7.82 -23.21
CA ASN A 105 -11.20 -9.18 -23.39
C ASN A 105 -11.20 -9.85 -22.02
N PHE A 106 -12.37 -9.92 -21.38
CA PHE A 106 -12.54 -10.66 -20.14
C PHE A 106 -12.15 -12.11 -20.37
N LEU A 107 -11.18 -12.56 -19.60
CA LEU A 107 -10.77 -13.95 -19.55
C LEU A 107 -11.61 -14.60 -18.46
N LYS A 108 -12.50 -15.53 -18.82
CA LYS A 108 -13.19 -16.30 -17.81
C LYS A 108 -12.22 -17.36 -17.28
N PRO A 109 -11.89 -17.38 -15.98
CA PRO A 109 -11.01 -18.41 -15.43
C PRO A 109 -11.51 -19.83 -15.76
N GLU A 110 -12.83 -19.99 -15.85
CA GLU A 110 -13.55 -21.20 -16.25
C GLU A 110 -13.13 -21.73 -17.63
N ASP A 111 -12.75 -20.86 -18.56
CA ASP A 111 -12.26 -21.24 -19.89
C ASP A 111 -10.87 -21.90 -19.84
N TYR A 112 -10.18 -21.80 -18.70
CA TYR A 112 -8.79 -22.23 -18.52
C TYR A 112 -8.57 -23.20 -17.35
N ILE A 113 -9.57 -23.40 -16.51
CA ILE A 113 -9.56 -24.38 -15.41
C ILE A 113 -10.36 -25.59 -15.90
N SER A 114 -9.69 -26.72 -16.09
CA SER A 114 -10.40 -27.94 -16.49
C SER A 114 -11.31 -28.41 -15.35
N GLU A 115 -12.53 -28.89 -15.64
CA GLU A 115 -13.53 -29.37 -14.66
C GLU A 115 -13.00 -30.46 -13.70
N HIS A 116 -11.81 -31.02 -13.97
CA HIS A 116 -11.21 -32.14 -13.26
C HIS A 116 -10.06 -31.72 -12.32
N GLU A 117 -9.70 -30.44 -12.25
CA GLU A 117 -8.64 -29.95 -11.37
C GLU A 117 -9.14 -29.71 -9.94
N LYS A 118 -8.83 -30.64 -9.04
CA LYS A 118 -9.14 -30.53 -7.61
C LYS A 118 -8.21 -29.51 -6.95
N ILE A 119 -8.72 -28.30 -6.68
CA ILE A 119 -8.04 -27.32 -5.83
C ILE A 119 -7.90 -27.89 -4.41
N LYS A 120 -6.67 -28.13 -3.96
CA LYS A 120 -6.38 -28.67 -2.63
C LYS A 120 -6.27 -27.52 -1.63
N VAL A 121 -7.33 -27.25 -0.89
CA VAL A 121 -7.33 -26.24 0.18
C VAL A 121 -6.60 -26.80 1.40
N LEU A 122 -5.48 -26.18 1.78
CA LEU A 122 -4.75 -26.49 3.00
C LEU A 122 -5.31 -25.64 4.15
N LYS A 123 -5.97 -26.28 5.11
CA LYS A 123 -6.33 -25.63 6.39
C LYS A 123 -5.12 -25.72 7.32
N SER A 124 -4.71 -24.60 7.90
CA SER A 124 -3.71 -24.57 8.97
C SER A 124 -4.33 -25.10 10.27
N ASP A 125 -3.58 -25.94 10.98
CA ASP A 125 -4.01 -26.68 12.17
C ASP A 125 -4.08 -25.77 13.43
N GLU A 126 -5.11 -25.94 14.25
CA GLU A 126 -5.62 -24.97 15.25
C GLU A 126 -4.94 -25.00 16.63
N LYS A 127 -3.90 -25.81 16.87
CA LYS A 127 -3.53 -26.21 18.25
C LYS A 127 -2.35 -25.49 18.91
N SER A 128 -1.85 -24.39 18.35
CA SER A 128 -0.95 -23.48 19.07
C SER A 128 -1.29 -22.04 18.73
N THR A 129 -1.68 -21.25 19.73
CA THR A 129 -2.05 -19.84 19.56
C THR A 129 -0.86 -18.90 19.45
N ILE A 130 0.37 -19.39 19.62
CA ILE A 130 1.59 -18.59 19.58
C ILE A 130 2.60 -19.24 18.64
N ILE A 131 3.10 -18.47 17.69
CA ILE A 131 4.17 -18.85 16.76
C ILE A 131 5.42 -18.08 17.17
N TYR A 132 6.53 -18.80 17.36
CA TYR A 132 7.84 -18.21 17.67
C TYR A 132 8.68 -18.14 16.41
N PHE A 133 9.47 -17.06 16.28
CA PHE A 133 10.33 -16.83 15.13
C PHE A 133 11.77 -16.60 15.58
N CYS A 134 12.72 -17.13 14.79
CA CYS A 134 14.12 -16.73 14.91
C CYS A 134 14.26 -15.26 14.51
N PRO A 135 14.87 -14.39 15.31
CA PRO A 135 15.00 -12.97 14.99
C PRO A 135 15.97 -12.71 13.83
N ALA A 136 16.89 -13.64 13.54
CA ALA A 136 17.90 -13.46 12.51
C ALA A 136 17.45 -13.91 11.10
N CYS A 137 16.64 -14.97 10.99
CA CYS A 137 16.23 -15.54 9.70
C CYS A 137 14.71 -15.70 9.54
N TRP A 138 13.93 -15.32 10.55
CA TRP A 138 12.46 -15.37 10.57
C TRP A 138 11.85 -16.75 10.34
N SER A 139 12.64 -17.82 10.46
CA SER A 139 12.14 -19.19 10.45
C SER A 139 11.36 -19.47 11.74
N ILE A 140 10.31 -20.29 11.63
CA ILE A 140 9.55 -20.75 12.79
C ILE A 140 10.47 -21.60 13.67
N VAL A 141 10.47 -21.32 14.96
CA VAL A 141 11.23 -22.06 15.98
C VAL A 141 10.30 -22.54 17.08
N SER A 142 10.77 -23.50 17.88
CA SER A 142 10.11 -23.89 19.12
C SER A 142 10.48 -22.93 20.24
N GLN A 143 9.59 -22.74 21.21
CA GLN A 143 9.87 -21.97 22.43
C GLN A 143 11.09 -22.54 23.21
N LYS A 144 11.38 -23.83 23.04
CA LYS A 144 12.47 -24.53 23.75
C LYS A 144 13.80 -24.47 23.01
N ASP A 145 13.83 -23.96 21.79
CA ASP A 145 15.07 -23.90 21.01
C ASP A 145 16.02 -22.86 21.64
N ILE A 146 17.26 -23.29 21.90
CA ILE A 146 18.34 -22.40 22.36
C ILE A 146 19.12 -21.88 21.15
N THR A 147 19.23 -22.67 20.09
CA THR A 147 19.85 -22.31 18.82
C THR A 147 18.86 -22.53 17.69
N CYS A 148 18.80 -21.61 16.72
CA CYS A 148 17.91 -21.73 15.58
C CYS A 148 18.33 -22.95 14.71
N PRO A 149 17.43 -23.91 14.45
CA PRO A 149 17.75 -25.08 13.64
C PRO A 149 17.96 -24.75 12.15
N ASN A 150 17.53 -23.58 11.68
CA ASN A 150 17.66 -23.17 10.28
C ASN A 150 18.96 -22.40 9.98
N CYS A 151 19.33 -21.43 10.83
CA CYS A 151 20.50 -20.58 10.57
C CYS A 151 21.61 -20.66 11.62
N GLY A 152 21.41 -21.41 12.72
CA GLY A 152 22.41 -21.57 13.78
C GLY A 152 22.52 -20.40 14.77
N TYR A 153 21.69 -19.37 14.65
CA TYR A 153 21.68 -18.22 15.57
C TYR A 153 21.37 -18.64 17.02
N ASP A 154 22.10 -18.11 18.00
CA ASP A 154 21.81 -18.32 19.43
C ASP A 154 20.62 -17.45 19.86
N LEU A 155 19.48 -18.11 20.12
CA LEU A 155 18.22 -17.46 20.45
C LEU A 155 18.26 -16.78 21.83
N THR A 156 19.21 -17.15 22.70
CA THR A 156 19.39 -16.52 24.01
C THR A 156 20.02 -15.12 23.91
N GLU A 157 20.82 -14.88 22.87
CA GLU A 157 21.45 -13.57 22.62
C GLU A 157 20.42 -12.47 22.39
N PHE A 158 19.28 -12.83 21.79
CA PHE A 158 18.22 -11.87 21.51
C PHE A 158 17.76 -11.15 22.78
N HIS A 159 17.61 -11.85 23.91
CA HIS A 159 17.16 -11.22 25.15
C HIS A 159 18.13 -10.16 25.66
N ASN A 160 19.44 -10.36 25.46
CA ASN A 160 20.50 -9.47 25.92
C ASN A 160 20.77 -8.29 24.97
N MET A 161 20.21 -8.32 23.76
CA MET A 161 20.41 -7.28 22.76
C MET A 161 19.73 -5.95 23.18
N PRO A 162 20.33 -4.78 22.88
CA PRO A 162 19.69 -3.50 23.12
C PRO A 162 18.34 -3.39 22.41
N TYR A 163 17.41 -2.64 23.00
CA TYR A 163 16.04 -2.55 22.50
C TYR A 163 15.96 -1.99 21.07
N GLU A 164 16.77 -0.98 20.76
CA GLU A 164 16.85 -0.37 19.44
C GLU A 164 17.26 -1.38 18.36
N TYR A 165 18.23 -2.26 18.66
CA TYR A 165 18.62 -3.32 17.72
C TYR A 165 17.51 -4.35 17.51
N LYS A 166 16.76 -4.70 18.55
CA LYS A 166 15.57 -5.55 18.42
C LYS A 166 14.53 -4.93 17.49
N LEU A 167 14.34 -3.61 17.55
CA LEU A 167 13.46 -2.89 16.63
C LEU A 167 13.98 -2.94 15.19
N LEU A 168 15.28 -2.71 14.97
CA LEU A 168 15.86 -2.79 13.62
C LEU A 168 15.64 -4.17 13.00
N MET A 169 15.85 -5.25 13.76
CA MET A 169 15.54 -6.61 13.29
C MET A 169 14.03 -6.74 12.99
N GLY A 170 13.17 -6.27 13.90
CA GLY A 170 11.71 -6.38 13.77
C GLY A 170 11.09 -5.71 12.52
N LEU A 171 11.83 -4.87 11.78
CA LEU A 171 11.36 -4.31 10.51
C LEU A 171 11.15 -5.39 9.44
N GLU A 172 11.78 -6.55 9.57
CA GLU A 172 11.66 -7.70 8.67
C GLU A 172 10.74 -8.81 9.19
N HIS A 173 10.03 -8.55 10.29
CA HIS A 173 9.19 -9.56 10.93
C HIS A 173 8.13 -10.12 9.95
N PRO A 174 7.88 -11.44 9.92
CA PRO A 174 6.97 -12.04 8.94
C PRO A 174 5.50 -11.61 9.13
N VAL A 175 5.12 -11.29 10.37
CA VAL A 175 3.77 -10.77 10.71
C VAL A 175 3.69 -9.26 10.41
N VAL A 176 2.73 -8.87 9.56
CA VAL A 176 2.55 -7.50 9.06
C VAL A 176 2.27 -6.51 10.18
N GLU A 177 1.39 -6.88 11.11
CA GLU A 177 0.98 -6.07 12.24
C GLU A 177 2.18 -5.75 13.15
N MET A 178 3.07 -6.72 13.32
CA MET A 178 4.31 -6.52 14.09
C MET A 178 5.25 -5.56 13.37
N ARG A 179 5.41 -5.69 12.04
CA ARG A 179 6.20 -4.72 11.25
C ARG A 179 5.63 -3.31 11.37
N MET A 180 4.31 -3.15 11.25
CA MET A 180 3.66 -1.84 11.41
C MET A 180 3.96 -1.21 12.78
N ASN A 181 3.87 -2.00 13.85
CA ASN A 181 4.20 -1.53 15.20
C ASN A 181 5.67 -1.13 15.35
N VAL A 182 6.58 -1.93 14.78
CA VAL A 182 8.01 -1.63 14.78
C VAL A 182 8.28 -0.35 13.98
N ILE A 183 7.74 -0.21 12.77
CA ILE A 183 7.86 0.99 11.93
C ILE A 183 7.39 2.25 12.67
N HIS A 184 6.23 2.15 13.35
CA HIS A 184 5.75 3.25 14.18
C HIS A 184 6.75 3.61 15.28
N THR A 185 7.27 2.61 15.99
CA THR A 185 8.16 2.78 17.14
C THR A 185 9.50 3.38 16.71
N VAL A 186 10.10 2.93 15.60
CA VAL A 186 11.34 3.51 15.08
C VAL A 186 11.16 4.98 14.68
N GLY A 187 9.99 5.34 14.13
CA GLY A 187 9.66 6.72 13.80
C GLY A 187 9.50 7.63 15.02
N VAL A 188 8.81 7.15 16.07
CA VAL A 188 8.64 7.90 17.33
C VAL A 188 9.97 8.07 18.07
N LYS A 189 10.83 7.04 18.05
CA LYS A 189 12.17 7.10 18.66
C LYS A 189 13.21 7.83 17.82
N ASP A 190 12.85 8.28 16.63
CA ASP A 190 13.72 8.99 15.69
C ASP A 190 15.03 8.23 15.38
N LEU A 191 14.93 6.90 15.21
CA LEU A 191 16.10 6.02 15.04
C LEU A 191 16.71 6.14 13.64
N LYS A 192 17.84 6.85 13.52
CA LYS A 192 18.54 7.05 12.25
C LYS A 192 18.96 5.74 11.59
N GLU A 193 19.33 4.76 12.39
CA GLU A 193 19.80 3.44 11.96
C GLU A 193 18.73 2.65 11.18
N ALA A 194 17.45 3.02 11.30
CA ALA A 194 16.37 2.41 10.54
C ALA A 194 16.27 2.91 9.09
N MET A 195 16.91 4.04 8.74
CA MET A 195 16.80 4.67 7.42
C MET A 195 17.08 3.72 6.25
N PRO A 196 18.17 2.91 6.24
CA PRO A 196 18.45 2.02 5.11
C PRO A 196 17.34 1.00 4.90
N GLN A 197 16.77 0.46 5.99
CA GLN A 197 15.71 -0.53 5.90
C GLN A 197 14.38 0.10 5.47
N LEU A 198 14.05 1.30 5.97
CA LEU A 198 12.87 2.03 5.51
C LEU A 198 12.97 2.36 4.02
N GLU A 199 14.15 2.76 3.53
CA GLU A 199 14.38 2.94 2.09
C GLU A 199 14.22 1.62 1.31
N TYR A 200 14.78 0.52 1.82
CA TYR A 200 14.60 -0.79 1.20
C TYR A 200 13.11 -1.16 1.07
N MET A 201 12.32 -0.95 2.13
CA MET A 201 10.87 -1.18 2.12
C MET A 201 10.16 -0.33 1.06
N ILE A 202 10.49 0.97 0.93
CA ILE A 202 9.91 1.87 -0.08
C ILE A 202 10.09 1.33 -1.51
N ASN A 203 11.20 0.63 -1.78
CA ASN A 203 11.52 0.14 -3.11
C ASN A 203 10.93 -1.25 -3.42
N ARG A 204 10.49 -2.01 -2.41
CA ARG A 204 10.21 -3.44 -2.55
C ARG A 204 8.84 -3.86 -2.03
N GLU A 205 8.29 -3.14 -1.06
CA GLU A 205 7.01 -3.47 -0.45
C GLU A 205 5.86 -3.10 -1.40
N SER A 206 4.90 -4.01 -1.54
CA SER A 206 3.68 -3.81 -2.33
C SER A 206 2.46 -3.60 -1.44
N ASN A 207 2.56 -3.88 -0.15
CA ASN A 207 1.49 -3.65 0.80
C ASN A 207 1.35 -2.14 1.11
N PRO A 208 0.25 -1.48 0.69
CA PRO A 208 0.06 -0.05 0.94
C PRO A 208 -0.06 0.30 2.43
N MET A 209 -0.53 -0.62 3.29
CA MET A 209 -0.64 -0.36 4.73
C MET A 209 0.75 -0.22 5.38
N LEU A 210 1.70 -1.06 4.99
CA LEU A 210 3.09 -0.94 5.46
C LEU A 210 3.75 0.33 4.93
N LEU A 211 3.55 0.66 3.65
CA LEU A 211 4.07 1.90 3.07
C LEU A 211 3.48 3.14 3.76
N MET A 212 2.19 3.13 4.14
CA MET A 212 1.60 4.20 4.94
C MET A 212 2.25 4.31 6.33
N ALA A 213 2.51 3.18 7.00
CA ALA A 213 3.23 3.19 8.27
C ALA A 213 4.64 3.79 8.10
N VAL A 214 5.33 3.49 7.00
CA VAL A 214 6.64 4.08 6.68
C VAL A 214 6.52 5.59 6.47
N VAL A 215 5.53 6.08 5.72
CA VAL A 215 5.28 7.53 5.56
C VAL A 215 5.11 8.19 6.92
N ASP A 216 4.29 7.62 7.81
CA ASP A 216 4.04 8.16 9.15
C ASP A 216 5.27 8.16 10.05
N ALA A 217 6.10 7.12 9.94
CA ALA A 217 7.37 7.04 10.66
C ALA A 217 8.31 8.15 10.18
N LEU A 218 8.55 8.24 8.87
CA LEU A 218 9.40 9.27 8.28
C LEU A 218 8.91 10.68 8.59
N ALA A 219 7.59 10.90 8.65
CA ALA A 219 6.97 12.16 9.02
C ALA A 219 7.23 12.59 10.48
N LYS A 220 7.64 11.68 11.36
CA LYS A 220 8.05 11.96 12.75
C LYS A 220 9.56 12.17 12.92
N MET A 221 10.37 11.65 12.00
CA MET A 221 11.83 11.61 12.13
C MET A 221 12.53 12.91 11.75
N SER A 222 13.48 13.40 12.55
CA SER A 222 14.10 14.71 12.36
C SER A 222 15.22 14.74 11.30
N HIS A 223 15.64 13.56 10.83
CA HIS A 223 16.78 13.40 9.90
C HIS A 223 16.48 13.93 8.49
N PRO A 224 17.44 14.62 7.83
CA PRO A 224 17.30 15.07 6.43
C PRO A 224 16.96 13.95 5.45
N GLU A 225 17.53 12.76 5.65
CA GLU A 225 17.28 11.55 4.85
C GLU A 225 15.78 11.18 4.86
N ALA A 226 15.08 11.41 5.99
CA ALA A 226 13.64 11.15 6.06
C ALA A 226 12.83 12.09 5.15
N LEU A 227 13.25 13.35 4.99
CA LEU A 227 12.63 14.29 4.05
C LEU A 227 12.85 13.86 2.60
N GLU A 228 14.03 13.34 2.27
CA GLU A 228 14.33 12.84 0.92
C GLU A 228 13.46 11.63 0.57
N LEU A 229 13.31 10.70 1.51
CA LEU A 229 12.43 9.54 1.34
C LEU A 229 10.94 9.94 1.23
N LEU A 230 10.48 10.95 2.01
CA LEU A 230 9.12 11.49 1.85
C LEU A 230 8.92 12.13 0.48
N ARG A 231 9.90 12.88 -0.05
CA ARG A 231 9.83 13.44 -1.41
C ARG A 231 9.73 12.34 -2.47
N LYS A 232 10.48 11.24 -2.31
CA LYS A 232 10.37 10.08 -3.19
C LYS A 232 8.97 9.46 -3.13
N LEU A 233 8.42 9.28 -1.93
CA LEU A 233 7.07 8.74 -1.71
C LEU A 233 5.97 9.66 -2.24
N ALA A 234 6.18 10.97 -2.29
CA ALA A 234 5.25 11.93 -2.92
C ALA A 234 5.03 11.70 -4.43
N HIS A 235 5.87 10.86 -5.05
CA HIS A 235 5.78 10.43 -6.45
C HIS A 235 5.52 8.91 -6.61
N HIS A 236 5.17 8.21 -5.52
CA HIS A 236 4.87 6.78 -5.53
C HIS A 236 3.71 6.41 -6.49
N THR A 237 3.63 5.16 -6.96
CA THR A 237 2.58 4.75 -7.90
C THR A 237 1.19 4.72 -7.25
N TYR A 238 1.11 4.37 -5.97
CA TYR A 238 -0.13 4.34 -5.20
C TYR A 238 -0.57 5.74 -4.75
N PRO A 239 -1.78 6.20 -5.12
CA PRO A 239 -2.27 7.52 -4.76
C PRO A 239 -2.35 7.76 -3.26
N ILE A 240 -2.76 6.76 -2.47
CA ILE A 240 -2.80 6.87 -1.00
C ILE A 240 -1.43 7.19 -0.39
N ILE A 241 -0.36 6.59 -0.93
CA ILE A 241 1.01 6.81 -0.48
C ILE A 241 1.50 8.20 -0.88
N ARG A 242 1.27 8.61 -2.13
CA ARG A 242 1.65 9.96 -2.60
C ARG A 242 0.98 11.05 -1.81
N SER A 243 -0.33 10.95 -1.66
CA SER A 243 -1.16 11.97 -1.02
C SER A 243 -0.75 12.14 0.44
N ARG A 244 -0.56 11.02 1.15
CA ARG A 244 -0.08 11.01 2.53
C ARG A 244 1.32 11.61 2.66
N ALA A 245 2.23 11.29 1.73
CA ALA A 245 3.59 11.83 1.74
C ALA A 245 3.61 13.34 1.44
N LYS A 246 2.80 13.81 0.47
CA LYS A 246 2.62 15.25 0.19
C LYS A 246 2.09 15.98 1.41
N TYR A 247 1.06 15.44 2.07
CA TYR A 247 0.52 15.97 3.31
C TYR A 247 1.58 16.07 4.42
N ALA A 248 2.36 15.00 4.62
CA ALA A 248 3.44 14.99 5.60
C ALA A 248 4.50 16.08 5.33
N LEU A 249 4.88 16.27 4.06
CA LEU A 249 5.82 17.31 3.63
C LEU A 249 5.26 18.72 3.89
N GLU A 250 4.02 18.99 3.49
CA GLU A 250 3.37 20.28 3.71
C GLU A 250 3.23 20.61 5.21
N LYS A 251 2.87 19.63 6.03
CA LYS A 251 2.76 19.82 7.49
C LYS A 251 4.09 20.23 8.11
N ARG A 252 5.21 19.66 7.64
CA ARG A 252 6.57 20.05 8.09
C ARG A 252 6.95 21.46 7.64
N LEU A 253 6.63 21.82 6.40
CA LEU A 253 6.91 23.15 5.86
C LEU A 253 6.08 24.26 6.53
N THR A 254 4.86 23.94 6.95
CA THR A 254 3.91 24.89 7.56
C THR A 254 3.94 24.92 9.09
N GLY A 255 4.83 24.15 9.73
CA GLY A 255 4.95 24.10 11.19
C GLY A 255 3.72 23.53 11.90
N GLY A 256 2.97 22.63 11.26
CA GLY A 256 1.79 21.96 11.86
C GLY A 256 0.49 22.78 11.90
N ARG A 257 0.39 23.90 11.17
CA ARG A 257 -0.79 24.80 11.24
C ARG A 257 -2.03 24.36 10.45
N ARG A 258 -1.95 23.27 9.69
CA ARG A 258 -3.13 22.64 9.07
C ARG A 258 -3.29 21.24 9.65
N SER A 259 -4.05 21.13 10.73
CA SER A 259 -4.84 19.91 10.95
C SER A 259 -6.15 20.09 10.19
N PRO A 260 -6.62 19.10 9.43
CA PRO A 260 -8.01 19.10 9.01
C PRO A 260 -8.88 19.13 10.26
N ALA A 261 -9.91 19.96 10.25
CA ALA A 261 -10.96 19.85 11.25
C ALA A 261 -11.56 18.44 11.14
N VAL A 262 -11.68 17.77 12.29
CA VAL A 262 -12.43 16.52 12.43
C VAL A 262 -13.92 16.82 12.40
#